data_AF-A0A2H1L296-F1
#
_entry.id   AF-A0A2H1L296-F1
#
_cell.length_a   1.000
_cell.length_b   1.000
_cell.length_c   1.000
_cell.angle_alpha   90.00
_cell.angle_beta   90.00
_cell.angle_gamma   90.00
#
_symmetry.space_group_name_H-M   'P 1'
#
loop_
_entity.id
_entity.type
_entity.pdbx_description
1 polymer ?
#
loop_
_entity_poly.entity_id
_entity_poly.type
_entity_poly.pdbx_seq_one_letter_code
_entity_poly.pdbx_strand_id
1 'polypeptide(L)'
;MKRIGDFLVNTPSAVVVSSAAAVLFVCALIPPLHAIAWVLLLLAVLVVLGAVVGWSRTWNHLQDRIDALASESAGAHDDYIPVELSQTPQEELARADARIAADIVAGFPEDDGIVRRLRIEAEVTDFPEELTAPLTTFLADNSHTRFDEPQVHRAFMSLYRAARALDQWIRTETAQFDGQRVLVPGDTREGGWQAFADAKRSGEEHADAFLVARSEFSRVVLVNRLLED
;
A
#
# COMPACT_ATOMS: atom_id res chain seq x y z
N MET A 1 19.53 -7.29 -1.05
CA MET A 1 20.93 -7.55 -1.47
C MET A 1 21.14 -8.85 -2.27
N LYS A 2 20.22 -9.83 -2.28
CA LYS A 2 20.34 -11.05 -3.12
C LYS A 2 20.27 -10.81 -4.64
N ARG A 3 19.45 -9.83 -5.09
CA ARG A 3 19.23 -9.56 -6.52
C ARG A 3 20.41 -8.92 -7.27
N ILE A 4 21.26 -8.15 -6.57
CA ILE A 4 22.44 -7.50 -7.17
C ILE A 4 23.57 -8.51 -7.39
N GLY A 5 23.70 -9.50 -6.49
CA GLY A 5 24.67 -10.59 -6.63
C GLY A 5 24.38 -11.49 -7.82
N ASP A 6 23.12 -11.90 -8.01
CA ASP A 6 22.72 -12.70 -9.18
C ASP A 6 22.88 -11.94 -10.50
N PHE A 7 22.68 -10.61 -10.50
CA PHE A 7 22.92 -9.78 -11.68
C PHE A 7 24.41 -9.67 -12.01
N LEU A 8 25.28 -9.52 -11.02
CA LEU A 8 26.72 -9.51 -11.26
C LEU A 8 27.19 -10.87 -11.76
N VAL A 9 26.83 -11.98 -11.13
CA VAL A 9 27.35 -13.31 -11.48
C VAL A 9 26.97 -13.76 -12.90
N ASN A 10 25.82 -13.33 -13.42
CA ASN A 10 25.28 -13.82 -14.70
C ASN A 10 25.54 -12.92 -15.91
N THR A 11 26.30 -11.83 -15.76
CA THR A 11 26.57 -10.91 -16.87
C THR A 11 28.00 -11.08 -17.42
N PRO A 12 28.21 -11.11 -18.76
CA PRO A 12 29.53 -11.32 -19.35
C PRO A 12 30.62 -10.36 -18.85
N SER A 13 30.25 -9.15 -18.44
CA SER A 13 31.14 -8.15 -17.85
C SER A 13 31.75 -8.57 -16.51
N ALA A 14 31.01 -9.30 -15.67
CA ALA A 14 31.52 -9.75 -14.38
C ALA A 14 32.51 -10.90 -14.52
N VAL A 15 32.36 -11.74 -15.55
CA VAL A 15 33.37 -12.75 -15.91
C VAL A 15 34.69 -12.08 -16.31
N VAL A 16 34.62 -10.98 -17.08
CA VAL A 16 35.81 -10.22 -17.49
C VAL A 16 36.49 -9.55 -16.30
N VAL A 17 35.71 -8.89 -15.42
CA VAL A 17 36.25 -8.20 -14.23
C VAL A 17 36.81 -9.19 -13.21
N SER A 18 36.12 -10.30 -12.94
CA SER A 18 36.62 -11.35 -12.02
C SER A 18 37.87 -12.04 -12.55
N SER A 19 37.95 -12.31 -13.85
CA SER A 19 39.15 -12.87 -14.48
C SER A 19 40.33 -11.90 -14.42
N ALA A 20 40.11 -10.61 -14.68
CA ALA A 20 41.15 -9.58 -14.59
C ALA A 20 41.64 -9.39 -13.15
N ALA A 21 40.74 -9.40 -12.17
CA ALA A 21 41.07 -9.33 -10.75
C ALA A 21 41.88 -10.55 -10.29
N ALA A 22 41.52 -11.76 -10.74
CA ALA A 22 42.25 -12.99 -10.44
C ALA A 22 43.68 -12.95 -11.02
N VAL A 23 43.86 -12.49 -12.26
CA VAL A 23 45.17 -12.35 -12.90
C VAL A 23 46.05 -11.35 -12.14
N LEU A 24 45.50 -10.17 -11.79
CA LEU A 24 46.21 -9.16 -11.00
C LEU A 24 46.62 -9.68 -9.61
N PHE A 25 45.74 -10.43 -8.94
CA PHE A 25 46.00 -10.98 -7.62
C PHE A 25 47.15 -12.01 -7.65
N VAL A 26 47.16 -12.90 -8.64
CA VAL A 26 48.25 -13.88 -8.85
C VAL A 26 49.58 -13.18 -9.13
N CYS A 27 49.58 -12.11 -9.94
CA CYS A 27 50.80 -11.35 -10.24
C CYS A 27 51.34 -10.57 -9.04
N ALA A 28 50.48 -10.04 -8.17
CA ALA A 28 50.88 -9.33 -6.95
C ALA A 28 51.54 -10.26 -5.90
N LEU A 29 51.22 -11.55 -5.91
CA LEU A 29 51.76 -12.54 -4.97
C LEU A 29 53.20 -12.98 -5.27
N ILE A 30 53.81 -12.52 -6.39
CA ILE A 30 55.15 -12.94 -6.82
C ILE A 30 56.12 -11.73 -6.73
N PRO A 31 56.96 -11.65 -5.67
CA PRO A 31 57.87 -10.53 -5.40
C PRO A 31 58.74 -10.05 -6.58
N PRO A 32 59.38 -10.93 -7.40
CA PRO A 32 60.24 -10.47 -8.50
C PRO A 32 59.48 -9.84 -9.68
N LEU A 33 58.15 -9.98 -9.76
CA LEU A 33 57.32 -9.41 -10.83
C LEU A 33 56.87 -7.96 -10.54
N HIS A 34 57.18 -7.41 -9.37
CA HIS A 34 56.78 -6.05 -8.97
C HIS A 34 57.34 -4.95 -9.88
N ALA A 35 58.50 -5.17 -10.51
CA ALA A 35 59.06 -4.22 -11.48
C ALA A 35 58.20 -4.09 -12.76
N ILE A 36 57.43 -5.12 -13.11
CA ILE A 36 56.54 -5.18 -14.28
C ILE A 36 55.09 -4.83 -13.89
N ALA A 37 54.81 -4.64 -12.60
CA ALA A 37 53.46 -4.39 -12.06
C ALA A 37 52.77 -3.19 -12.69
N TRP A 38 53.51 -2.15 -13.09
CA TRP A 38 52.93 -0.98 -13.79
C TRP A 38 52.37 -1.31 -15.17
N VAL A 39 53.02 -2.21 -15.91
CA VAL A 39 52.54 -2.67 -17.22
C VAL A 39 51.28 -3.52 -17.06
N LEU A 40 51.24 -4.36 -16.02
CA LEU A 40 50.08 -5.19 -15.70
C LEU A 40 48.89 -4.35 -15.20
N LEU A 41 49.15 -3.32 -14.39
CA LEU A 41 48.13 -2.36 -13.96
C LEU A 41 47.51 -1.64 -15.17
N LEU A 42 48.35 -1.18 -16.11
CA LEU A 42 47.91 -0.52 -17.32
C LEU A 42 47.06 -1.45 -18.20
N LEU A 43 47.48 -2.71 -18.33
CA LEU A 43 46.69 -3.73 -19.05
C LEU A 43 45.33 -3.96 -18.38
N ALA A 44 45.28 -4.05 -17.05
CA ALA A 44 44.03 -4.23 -16.33
C ALA A 44 43.08 -3.02 -16.49
N VAL A 45 43.61 -1.80 -16.46
CA VAL A 45 42.83 -0.59 -16.73
C VAL A 45 42.21 -0.62 -18.14
N LEU A 46 42.96 -1.08 -19.15
CA LEU A 46 42.45 -1.23 -20.52
C LEU A 46 41.34 -2.29 -20.61
N VAL A 47 41.46 -3.41 -19.91
CA VAL A 47 40.43 -4.46 -19.86
C VAL A 47 39.15 -3.94 -19.20
N VAL A 48 39.27 -3.22 -18.09
CA VAL A 48 38.12 -2.59 -17.40
C VAL A 48 37.44 -1.58 -18.32
N LEU A 49 38.20 -0.71 -19.00
CA LEU A 49 37.67 0.23 -19.99
C LEU A 49 36.91 -0.48 -21.11
N GLY A 50 37.47 -1.56 -21.67
CA GLY A 50 36.81 -2.37 -22.68
C GLY A 50 35.49 -2.98 -22.19
N ALA A 51 35.47 -3.48 -20.95
CA ALA A 51 34.27 -4.03 -20.33
C ALA A 51 33.19 -2.96 -20.10
N VAL A 52 33.57 -1.75 -19.67
CA VAL A 52 32.64 -0.62 -19.48
C VAL A 52 32.03 -0.18 -20.81
N VAL A 53 32.84 -0.10 -21.88
CA VAL A 53 32.35 0.25 -23.21
C VAL A 53 31.41 -0.83 -23.77
N GLY A 54 31.76 -2.10 -23.58
CA GLY A 54 30.89 -3.23 -23.97
C GLY A 54 29.57 -3.23 -23.20
N TRP A 55 29.62 -2.95 -21.89
CA TRP A 55 28.44 -2.80 -21.04
C TRP A 55 27.55 -1.66 -21.54
N SER A 56 28.12 -0.49 -21.80
CA SER A 56 27.38 0.69 -22.27
C SER A 56 26.65 0.40 -23.59
N ARG A 57 27.29 -0.29 -24.53
CA ARG A 57 26.62 -0.69 -25.79
C ARG A 57 25.49 -1.68 -25.56
N THR A 58 25.71 -2.68 -24.71
CA THR A 58 24.70 -3.70 -24.42
C THR A 58 23.50 -3.09 -23.69
N TRP A 59 23.77 -2.17 -22.77
CA TRP A 59 22.75 -1.40 -22.05
C TRP A 59 21.89 -0.59 -23.02
N ASN A 60 22.52 0.18 -23.91
CA ASN A 60 21.78 0.97 -24.90
C ASN A 60 20.93 0.08 -25.82
N HIS A 61 21.48 -1.05 -26.29
CA HIS A 61 20.71 -1.97 -27.13
C HIS A 61 19.51 -2.60 -26.41
N LEU A 62 19.66 -2.93 -25.12
CA LEU A 62 18.55 -3.45 -24.32
C LEU A 62 17.51 -2.37 -24.02
N GLN A 63 17.95 -1.13 -23.75
CA GLN A 63 17.08 0.03 -23.57
C GLN A 63 16.25 0.28 -24.83
N ASP A 64 16.88 0.30 -26.01
CA ASP A 64 16.19 0.48 -27.30
C ASP A 64 15.14 -0.62 -27.56
N ARG A 65 15.42 -1.87 -27.17
CA ARG A 65 14.46 -2.97 -27.29
C ARG A 65 13.29 -2.83 -26.31
N ILE A 66 13.55 -2.40 -25.08
CA ILE A 66 12.51 -2.12 -24.08
C ILE A 66 11.61 -0.99 -24.58
N ASP A 67 12.20 0.08 -25.10
CA ASP A 67 11.45 1.23 -25.61
C ASP A 67 10.62 0.84 -26.84
N ALA A 68 11.17 0.01 -27.74
CA ALA A 68 10.42 -0.55 -28.87
C ALA A 68 9.24 -1.43 -28.41
N LEU A 69 9.47 -2.36 -27.47
CA LEU A 69 8.42 -3.20 -26.87
C LEU A 69 7.35 -2.37 -26.14
N ALA A 70 7.75 -1.32 -25.43
CA ALA A 70 6.83 -0.41 -24.77
C ALA A 70 5.98 0.36 -25.79
N SER A 71 6.58 0.80 -26.89
CA SER A 71 5.86 1.48 -27.98
C SER A 71 4.89 0.55 -28.71
N GLU A 72 5.28 -0.71 -28.93
CA GLU A 72 4.44 -1.74 -29.54
C GLU A 72 3.27 -2.11 -28.63
N SER A 73 3.51 -2.22 -27.32
CA SER A 73 2.45 -2.43 -26.32
C SER A 73 1.50 -1.23 -26.22
N ALA A 74 2.00 0.00 -26.31
CA ALA A 74 1.17 1.20 -26.29
C ALA A 74 0.31 1.30 -27.56
N GLY A 75 0.89 1.02 -28.73
CA GLY A 75 0.15 0.96 -30.00
C GLY A 75 -0.91 -0.14 -30.02
N ALA A 76 -0.62 -1.32 -29.46
CA ALA A 76 -1.59 -2.40 -29.32
C ALA A 76 -2.73 -2.06 -28.34
N HIS A 77 -2.49 -1.17 -27.37
CA HIS A 77 -3.52 -0.67 -26.45
C HIS A 77 -4.39 0.42 -27.09
N ASP A 78 -3.82 1.30 -27.92
CA ASP A 78 -4.56 2.33 -28.65
C ASP A 78 -5.43 1.77 -29.78
N ASP A 79 -4.99 0.69 -30.44
CA ASP A 79 -5.78 -0.04 -31.47
C ASP A 79 -6.78 -1.04 -30.87
N TYR A 80 -6.76 -1.25 -29.55
CA TYR A 80 -7.74 -2.08 -28.85
C TYR A 80 -9.05 -1.31 -28.70
N ILE A 81 -9.95 -1.47 -29.67
CA ILE A 81 -11.36 -1.14 -29.50
C ILE A 81 -11.99 -2.30 -28.74
N PRO A 82 -12.35 -2.17 -27.44
CA PRO A 82 -13.05 -3.23 -26.75
C PRO A 82 -14.36 -3.49 -27.50
N VAL A 83 -14.48 -4.69 -28.07
CA VAL A 83 -15.77 -5.18 -28.53
C VAL A 83 -16.57 -5.45 -27.27
N GLU A 84 -17.39 -4.48 -26.87
CA GLU A 84 -18.38 -4.68 -25.81
C GLU A 84 -19.37 -5.74 -26.29
N LEU A 85 -19.11 -6.99 -25.91
CA LEU A 85 -20.14 -8.01 -25.85
C LEU A 85 -21.22 -7.43 -24.93
N SER A 86 -22.46 -7.37 -25.42
CA SER A 86 -23.60 -6.80 -24.69
C SER A 86 -23.56 -7.25 -23.23
N GLN A 87 -23.37 -6.29 -22.34
CA GLN A 87 -23.15 -6.52 -20.92
C GLN A 87 -24.28 -7.40 -20.39
N THR A 88 -23.93 -8.51 -19.74
CA THR A 88 -24.97 -9.30 -19.09
C THR A 88 -25.48 -8.51 -17.88
N PRO A 89 -26.76 -8.65 -17.48
CA PRO A 89 -27.29 -7.98 -16.29
C PRO A 89 -26.46 -8.22 -15.02
N GLN A 90 -25.77 -9.37 -14.93
CA GLN A 90 -24.85 -9.67 -13.84
C GLN A 90 -23.59 -8.78 -13.83
N GLU A 91 -23.01 -8.47 -14.99
CA GLU A 91 -21.82 -7.61 -15.07
C GLU A 91 -22.12 -6.15 -14.76
N GLU A 92 -23.34 -5.68 -15.04
CA GLU A 92 -23.79 -4.34 -14.64
C GLU A 92 -23.94 -4.23 -13.12
N LEU A 93 -24.52 -5.25 -12.47
CA LEU A 93 -24.66 -5.32 -11.01
C LEU A 93 -23.30 -5.39 -10.32
N ALA A 94 -22.38 -6.23 -10.80
CA ALA A 94 -21.02 -6.32 -10.26
C ALA A 94 -20.26 -4.98 -10.37
N ARG A 95 -20.42 -4.25 -11.48
CA ARG A 95 -19.86 -2.89 -11.62
C ARG A 95 -20.52 -1.87 -10.70
N ALA A 96 -21.82 -1.99 -10.44
CA ALA A 96 -22.52 -1.14 -9.48
C ALA A 96 -21.99 -1.38 -8.06
N ASP A 97 -21.85 -2.64 -7.66
CA ASP A 97 -21.27 -3.07 -6.38
C ASP A 97 -19.83 -2.57 -6.23
N ALA A 98 -18.99 -2.71 -7.27
CA ALA A 98 -17.62 -2.21 -7.26
C ALA A 98 -17.54 -0.69 -7.06
N ARG A 99 -18.47 0.07 -7.65
CA ARG A 99 -18.56 1.53 -7.46
C ARG A 99 -18.95 1.87 -6.03
N ILE A 100 -20.00 1.25 -5.49
CA ILE A 100 -20.45 1.46 -4.11
C ILE A 100 -19.33 1.14 -3.12
N ALA A 101 -18.62 0.01 -3.32
CA ALA A 101 -17.51 -0.38 -2.48
C ALA A 101 -16.35 0.64 -2.52
N ALA A 102 -16.03 1.17 -3.71
CA ALA A 102 -15.02 2.21 -3.87
C ALA A 102 -15.42 3.52 -3.17
N ASP A 103 -16.68 3.93 -3.28
CA ASP A 103 -17.21 5.13 -2.63
C ASP A 103 -17.15 5.00 -1.09
N ILE A 104 -17.46 3.83 -0.54
CA ILE A 104 -17.34 3.56 0.90
C ILE A 104 -15.88 3.66 1.36
N VAL A 105 -14.93 3.11 0.61
CA VAL A 105 -13.50 3.20 0.95
C VAL A 105 -13.01 4.64 0.86
N ALA A 106 -13.48 5.41 -0.13
CA ALA A 106 -13.15 6.83 -0.29
C ALA A 106 -13.71 7.69 0.84
N GLY A 107 -14.87 7.33 1.42
CA GLY A 107 -15.45 7.99 2.60
C GLY A 107 -14.62 7.85 3.88
N PHE A 108 -13.75 6.85 3.94
CA PHE A 108 -12.84 6.60 5.07
C PHE A 108 -11.40 6.45 4.58
N PRO A 109 -10.75 7.54 4.13
CA PRO A 109 -9.36 7.50 3.67
C PRO A 109 -8.41 7.07 4.80
N GLU A 110 -7.29 6.44 4.44
CA GLU A 110 -6.36 5.89 5.45
C GLU A 110 -5.54 6.97 6.16
N ASP A 111 -5.20 8.00 5.42
CA ASP A 111 -4.28 9.08 5.82
C ASP A 111 -5.00 10.39 6.13
N ASP A 112 -6.33 10.38 6.29
CA ASP A 112 -7.10 11.58 6.60
C ASP A 112 -8.34 11.29 7.48
N GLY A 113 -8.99 12.34 7.97
CA GLY A 113 -10.25 12.30 8.70
C GLY A 113 -10.21 11.49 9.99
N ILE A 114 -11.35 10.84 10.29
CA ILE A 114 -11.53 10.07 11.52
C ILE A 114 -10.56 8.89 11.62
N VAL A 115 -10.22 8.24 10.51
CA VAL A 115 -9.29 7.09 10.50
C VAL A 115 -7.90 7.52 10.94
N ARG A 116 -7.36 8.61 10.37
CA ARG A 116 -6.07 9.15 10.77
C ARG A 116 -6.08 9.61 12.22
N ARG A 117 -7.15 10.26 12.67
CA ARG A 117 -7.29 10.73 14.05
C ARG A 117 -7.21 9.56 15.04
N LEU A 118 -8.03 8.53 14.83
CA LEU A 118 -8.05 7.34 15.69
C LEU A 118 -6.71 6.58 15.71
N ARG A 119 -5.94 6.62 14.61
CA ARG A 119 -4.61 5.97 14.54
C ARG A 119 -3.51 6.73 15.26
N ILE A 120 -3.51 8.07 15.18
CA ILE A 120 -2.42 8.91 15.69
C ILE A 120 -2.65 9.24 17.17
N GLU A 121 -3.89 9.50 17.55
CA GLU A 121 -4.26 9.87 18.91
C GLU A 121 -5.07 8.73 19.50
N ALA A 122 -4.38 7.75 20.08
CA ALA A 122 -5.03 6.63 20.77
C ALA A 122 -5.90 7.07 21.96
N GLU A 123 -5.74 8.31 22.43
CA GLU A 123 -6.44 8.86 23.59
C GLU A 123 -7.53 9.88 23.20
N VAL A 124 -8.31 9.62 22.14
CA VAL A 124 -9.33 10.58 21.67
C VAL A 124 -10.40 10.82 22.74
N THR A 125 -10.29 11.96 23.42
CA THR A 125 -11.33 12.47 24.34
C THR A 125 -12.25 13.48 23.68
N ASP A 126 -11.91 13.93 22.47
CA ASP A 126 -12.60 14.97 21.70
C ASP A 126 -13.02 14.49 20.31
N PHE A 127 -14.30 14.66 19.99
CA PHE A 127 -14.89 14.28 18.72
C PHE A 127 -15.56 15.50 18.09
N PRO A 128 -14.83 16.28 17.28
CA PRO A 128 -15.40 17.33 16.46
C PRO A 128 -16.48 16.78 15.53
N GLU A 129 -17.54 17.56 15.31
CA GLU A 129 -18.65 17.16 14.44
C GLU A 129 -18.16 16.77 13.03
N GLU A 130 -17.19 17.50 12.50
CA GLU A 130 -16.53 17.26 11.20
C GLU A 130 -15.94 15.85 11.06
N LEU A 131 -15.44 15.25 12.15
CA LEU A 131 -14.89 13.90 12.13
C LEU A 131 -15.97 12.82 12.30
N THR A 132 -17.04 13.13 13.01
CA THR A 132 -18.16 12.21 13.24
C THR A 132 -19.21 12.22 12.13
N ALA A 133 -19.32 13.32 11.39
CA ALA A 133 -20.29 13.48 10.31
C ALA A 133 -20.14 12.40 9.23
N PRO A 134 -18.93 12.08 8.70
CA PRO A 134 -18.75 10.99 7.75
C PRO A 134 -19.25 9.63 8.27
N LEU A 135 -19.05 9.35 9.57
CA LEU A 135 -19.52 8.11 10.20
C LEU A 135 -21.06 8.05 10.21
N THR A 136 -21.71 9.16 10.57
CA THR A 136 -23.19 9.23 10.60
C THR A 136 -23.81 9.16 9.21
N THR A 137 -23.23 9.84 8.23
CA THR A 137 -23.65 9.80 6.81
C THR A 137 -23.53 8.38 6.27
N PHE A 138 -22.38 7.73 6.50
CA PHE A 138 -22.16 6.34 6.10
C PHE A 138 -23.25 5.39 6.65
N LEU A 139 -23.58 5.51 7.94
CA LEU A 139 -24.59 4.66 8.58
C LEU A 139 -26.01 4.88 8.03
N ALA A 140 -26.34 6.13 7.67
CA ALA A 140 -27.62 6.48 7.09
C ALA A 140 -27.75 5.95 5.65
N ASP A 141 -26.76 6.27 4.81
CA ASP A 141 -26.78 5.98 3.38
C ASP A 141 -26.68 4.49 3.08
N ASN A 142 -26.00 3.71 3.94
CA ASN A 142 -25.69 2.31 3.69
C ASN A 142 -26.52 1.30 4.49
N SER A 143 -27.60 1.75 5.14
CA SER A 143 -28.46 0.89 5.97
C SER A 143 -29.12 -0.27 5.20
N HIS A 144 -29.29 -0.13 3.90
CA HIS A 144 -29.90 -1.12 3.01
C HIS A 144 -28.94 -1.69 1.96
N THR A 145 -27.64 -1.35 2.05
CA THR A 145 -26.64 -1.80 1.08
C THR A 145 -26.43 -3.31 1.19
N ARG A 146 -26.42 -3.96 0.03
CA ARG A 146 -26.14 -5.39 -0.12
C ARG A 146 -25.19 -5.57 -1.29
N PHE A 147 -24.24 -6.48 -1.13
CA PHE A 147 -23.31 -6.88 -2.17
C PHE A 147 -23.64 -8.31 -2.59
N ASP A 148 -23.52 -8.61 -3.87
CA ASP A 148 -23.74 -9.95 -4.41
C ASP A 148 -22.59 -10.90 -4.04
N GLU A 149 -21.35 -10.41 -4.05
CA GLU A 149 -20.18 -11.17 -3.64
C GLU A 149 -20.19 -11.41 -2.11
N PRO A 150 -20.29 -12.68 -1.64
CA PRO A 150 -20.47 -12.97 -0.21
C PRO A 150 -19.31 -12.49 0.67
N GLN A 151 -18.09 -12.45 0.15
CA GLN A 151 -16.91 -12.01 0.90
C GLN A 151 -16.93 -10.50 1.13
N VAL A 152 -17.24 -9.74 0.07
CA VAL A 152 -17.41 -8.28 0.13
C VAL A 152 -18.56 -7.93 1.07
N HIS A 153 -19.70 -8.63 0.97
CA HIS A 153 -20.84 -8.38 1.85
C HIS A 153 -20.51 -8.61 3.33
N ARG A 154 -19.78 -9.68 3.68
CA ARG A 154 -19.38 -9.95 5.07
C ARG A 154 -18.45 -8.87 5.62
N ALA A 155 -17.45 -8.47 4.83
CA ALA A 155 -16.52 -7.42 5.23
C ALA A 155 -17.23 -6.07 5.40
N PHE A 156 -18.16 -5.74 4.50
CA PHE A 156 -19.03 -4.57 4.64
C PHE A 156 -19.86 -4.62 5.93
N MET A 157 -20.50 -5.75 6.23
CA MET A 157 -21.30 -5.89 7.46
C MET A 157 -20.46 -5.79 8.73
N SER A 158 -19.20 -6.24 8.70
CA SER A 158 -18.23 -6.03 9.78
C SER A 158 -17.97 -4.54 9.99
N LEU A 159 -17.65 -3.82 8.91
CA LEU A 159 -17.42 -2.38 8.92
C LEU A 159 -18.66 -1.61 9.41
N TYR A 160 -19.84 -1.93 8.90
CA TYR A 160 -21.09 -1.27 9.29
C TYR A 160 -21.39 -1.44 10.79
N ARG A 161 -21.21 -2.65 11.32
CA ARG A 161 -21.41 -2.92 12.75
C ARG A 161 -20.38 -2.21 13.62
N ALA A 162 -19.12 -2.20 13.21
CA ALA A 162 -18.06 -1.50 13.95
C ALA A 162 -18.30 0.02 13.95
N ALA A 163 -18.65 0.60 12.80
CA ALA A 163 -19.01 2.01 12.67
C ALA A 163 -20.21 2.37 13.55
N ARG A 164 -21.25 1.52 13.58
CA ARG A 164 -22.43 1.73 14.42
C ARG A 164 -22.09 1.66 15.92
N ALA A 165 -21.27 0.71 16.32
CA ALA A 165 -20.84 0.58 17.71
C ALA A 165 -20.03 1.81 18.15
N LEU A 166 -19.14 2.30 17.29
CA LEU A 166 -18.38 3.53 17.53
C LEU A 166 -19.29 4.77 17.62
N ASP A 167 -20.21 4.98 16.68
CA ASP A 167 -21.17 6.10 16.74
C ASP A 167 -22.03 6.05 18.01
N GLN A 168 -22.51 4.86 18.37
CA GLN A 168 -23.29 4.67 19.59
C GLN A 168 -22.48 4.99 20.85
N TRP A 169 -21.22 4.53 20.92
CA TRP A 169 -20.33 4.84 22.04
C TRP A 169 -20.07 6.35 22.12
N ILE A 170 -19.73 7.00 21.00
CA ILE A 170 -19.53 8.46 20.94
C ILE A 170 -20.79 9.15 21.46
N ARG A 171 -21.99 8.76 21.00
CA ARG A 171 -23.23 9.40 21.42
C ARG A 171 -23.55 9.24 22.91
N THR A 172 -23.17 8.10 23.50
CA THR A 172 -23.51 7.72 24.87
C THR A 172 -22.52 8.26 25.88
N GLU A 173 -21.22 8.17 25.59
CA GLU A 173 -20.14 8.47 26.54
C GLU A 173 -19.63 9.91 26.44
N THR A 174 -20.04 10.66 25.41
CA THR A 174 -19.67 12.07 25.25
C THR A 174 -20.84 13.03 25.48
N ALA A 175 -20.52 14.20 26.03
CA ALA A 175 -21.44 15.34 26.13
C ALA A 175 -21.05 16.41 25.10
N GLN A 176 -22.05 17.14 24.62
CA GLN A 176 -21.82 18.23 23.68
C GLN A 176 -21.33 19.47 24.44
N PHE A 177 -20.18 19.99 24.04
CA PHE A 177 -19.56 21.20 24.59
C PHE A 177 -18.94 21.99 23.45
N ASP A 178 -19.38 23.24 23.25
CA ASP A 178 -18.85 24.18 22.24
C ASP A 178 -18.74 23.59 20.80
N GLY A 179 -19.79 22.92 20.33
CA GLY A 179 -19.82 22.32 18.99
C GLY A 179 -19.00 21.03 18.83
N GLN A 180 -18.39 20.53 19.90
CA GLN A 180 -17.66 19.27 19.93
C GLN A 180 -18.28 18.29 20.92
N ARG A 181 -18.03 17.01 20.71
CA ARG A 181 -18.39 15.95 21.65
C ARG A 181 -17.18 15.59 22.49
N VAL A 182 -17.26 15.81 23.80
CA VAL A 182 -16.17 15.55 24.74
C VAL A 182 -16.56 14.44 25.70
N LEU A 183 -15.64 13.52 25.96
CA LEU A 183 -15.84 12.42 26.91
C LEU A 183 -16.27 12.96 28.28
N VAL A 184 -17.37 12.43 28.82
CA VAL A 184 -17.91 12.89 30.11
C VAL A 184 -16.88 12.66 31.22
N PRO A 185 -16.46 13.69 31.96
CA PRO A 185 -15.39 13.58 32.95
C PRO A 185 -15.81 12.76 34.17
N GLY A 186 -14.83 12.13 34.82
CA GLY A 186 -15.03 11.27 35.99
C GLY A 186 -15.80 11.96 37.12
N ASP A 187 -15.60 13.26 37.33
CA ASP A 187 -16.25 14.03 38.39
C ASP A 187 -17.79 14.10 38.27
N THR A 188 -18.32 13.80 37.08
CA THR A 188 -19.77 13.83 36.79
C THR A 188 -20.39 12.43 36.65
N ARG A 189 -19.57 11.38 36.66
CA ARG A 189 -20.03 9.98 36.53
C ARG A 189 -20.38 9.39 37.89
N GLU A 190 -21.44 8.59 37.94
CA GLU A 190 -21.86 7.89 39.17
C GLU A 190 -20.75 6.97 39.73
N GLY A 191 -19.93 6.37 38.86
CA GLY A 191 -18.76 5.57 39.23
C GLY A 191 -17.41 6.32 39.26
N GLY A 192 -17.43 7.66 39.22
CA GLY A 192 -16.24 8.50 39.34
C GLY A 192 -15.17 8.25 38.26
N TRP A 193 -13.90 8.40 38.66
CA TRP A 193 -12.74 8.22 37.78
C TRP A 193 -12.54 6.78 37.26
N GLN A 194 -13.08 5.78 37.96
CA GLN A 194 -13.05 4.39 37.48
C GLN A 194 -13.98 4.21 36.28
N ALA A 195 -15.22 4.71 36.37
CA ALA A 195 -16.16 4.68 35.26
C ALA A 195 -15.69 5.51 34.05
N PHE A 196 -14.87 6.55 34.28
CA PHE A 196 -14.20 7.29 33.21
C PHE A 196 -13.15 6.43 32.50
N ALA A 197 -12.28 5.75 33.26
CA ALA A 197 -11.25 4.88 32.70
C ALA A 197 -11.84 3.69 31.91
N ASP A 198 -12.94 3.12 32.40
CA ASP A 198 -13.64 2.01 31.72
C ASP A 198 -14.29 2.48 30.42
N ALA A 199 -14.91 3.66 30.40
CA ALA A 199 -15.46 4.21 29.17
C ALA A 199 -14.39 4.59 28.15
N LYS A 200 -13.25 5.15 28.60
CA LYS A 200 -12.10 5.41 27.73
C LYS A 200 -11.61 4.12 27.08
N ARG A 201 -11.40 3.06 27.87
CA ARG A 201 -10.98 1.74 27.36
C ARG A 201 -11.98 1.17 26.36
N SER A 202 -13.27 1.27 26.65
CA SER A 202 -14.32 0.84 25.71
C SER A 202 -14.29 1.64 24.41
N GLY A 203 -13.98 2.93 24.47
CA GLY A 203 -13.81 3.78 23.27
C GLY A 203 -12.64 3.34 22.41
N GLU A 204 -11.50 3.03 23.03
CA GLU A 204 -10.31 2.49 22.36
C GLU A 204 -10.64 1.16 21.67
N GLU A 205 -11.37 0.24 22.34
CA GLU A 205 -11.81 -1.02 21.75
C GLU A 205 -12.72 -0.83 20.52
N HIS A 206 -13.64 0.14 20.56
CA HIS A 206 -14.52 0.46 19.43
C HIS A 206 -13.76 1.11 18.27
N ALA A 207 -12.79 1.99 18.57
CA ALA A 207 -11.93 2.60 17.57
C ALA A 207 -11.08 1.54 16.85
N ASP A 208 -10.44 0.65 17.60
CA ASP A 208 -9.63 -0.44 17.04
C ASP A 208 -10.47 -1.38 16.18
N ALA A 209 -11.65 -1.78 16.66
CA ALA A 209 -12.56 -2.62 15.90
C ALA A 209 -12.98 -1.97 14.57
N PHE A 210 -13.23 -0.65 14.56
CA PHE A 210 -13.54 0.10 13.36
C PHE A 210 -12.36 0.15 12.38
N LEU A 211 -11.15 0.44 12.87
CA LEU A 211 -9.94 0.49 12.04
C LEU A 211 -9.63 -0.88 11.40
N VAL A 212 -9.75 -1.95 12.18
CA VAL A 212 -9.57 -3.33 11.69
C VAL A 212 -10.60 -3.64 10.61
N ALA A 213 -11.89 -3.41 10.87
CA ALA A 213 -12.96 -3.70 9.92
C ALA A 213 -12.83 -2.88 8.62
N ARG A 214 -12.42 -1.61 8.72
CA ARG A 214 -12.14 -0.75 7.55
C ARG A 214 -10.97 -1.29 6.72
N SER A 215 -9.89 -1.71 7.37
CA SER A 215 -8.72 -2.28 6.69
C SER A 215 -9.07 -3.61 5.99
N GLU A 216 -9.88 -4.45 6.64
CA GLU A 216 -10.35 -5.71 6.09
C GLU A 216 -11.25 -5.48 4.87
N PHE A 217 -12.22 -4.56 4.96
CA PHE A 217 -13.08 -4.21 3.84
C PHE A 217 -12.28 -3.70 2.64
N SER A 218 -11.36 -2.75 2.85
CA SER A 218 -10.49 -2.24 1.78
C SER A 218 -9.68 -3.35 1.11
N ARG A 219 -9.11 -4.26 1.90
CA ARG A 219 -8.37 -5.43 1.40
C ARG A 219 -9.24 -6.36 0.57
N VAL A 220 -10.44 -6.69 1.05
CA VAL A 220 -11.35 -7.60 0.35
C VAL A 220 -11.82 -6.99 -0.97
N VAL A 221 -12.16 -5.71 -0.98
CA VAL A 221 -12.54 -4.98 -2.20
C VAL A 221 -11.39 -4.96 -3.21
N LEU A 222 -10.15 -4.70 -2.77
CA LEU A 222 -8.97 -4.72 -3.62
C LEU A 222 -8.71 -6.11 -4.22
N VAL A 223 -8.79 -7.16 -3.40
CA VAL A 223 -8.58 -8.55 -3.85
C VAL A 223 -9.67 -8.95 -4.85
N ASN A 224 -10.93 -8.60 -4.60
CA ASN A 224 -12.02 -8.92 -5.51
C ASN A 224 -11.82 -8.26 -6.88
N ARG A 225 -11.39 -6.99 -6.89
CA ARG A 225 -11.07 -6.28 -8.14
C ARG A 225 -9.97 -6.97 -8.95
N LEU A 226 -8.91 -7.42 -8.28
CA LEU A 226 -7.79 -8.13 -8.93
C LEU A 226 -8.14 -9.53 -9.45
N LEU A 227 -9.25 -10.11 -9.02
CA LEU A 227 -9.74 -11.41 -9.52
C LEU A 227 -10.69 -11.27 -10.71
N GLU A 228 -11.25 -10.08 -10.91
CA GLU A 228 -12.16 -9.75 -12.02
C GLU A 228 -11.44 -9.17 -13.25
N ASP A 229 -10.25 -8.57 -13.06
CA ASP A 229 -9.31 -8.12 -14.11
C ASP A 229 -8.38 -9.24 -14.63
#